data_AF-A0A957UIJ4-F1
#
_entry.id   AF-A0A957UIJ4-F1
#
_cell.length_a   1.000
_cell.length_b   1.000
_cell.length_c   1.000
_cell.angle_alpha   90.00
_cell.angle_beta   90.00
_cell.angle_gamma   90.00
#
_symmetry.space_group_name_H-M   'P 1'
#
loop_
_entity.id
_entity.type
_entity.pdbx_description
1 polymer ?
#
loop_
_entity_poly.entity_id
_entity_poly.type
_entity_poly.pdbx_seq_one_letter_code
_entity_poly.pdbx_strand_id
1 'polypeptide(L)'
;IMALTDIILTIPQFPLLAVLAGFISLSSLTFLGVLLGLLSWPSLLRAVRSQALSLKQRDFVEAARALDLGMWHIVFRELVPNMMPYIVVSFALAMTGAVYAQAGLVFLGLVPISADNWSVMTQLAWVRGAIFYKDSVWYIMAPIL
;
A
#
# COMPACT_ATOMS: atom_id res chain seq x y z
N ILE A 1 8.24 -19.50 -3.99
CA ILE A 1 7.92 -18.12 -3.51
C ILE A 1 8.49 -17.07 -4.45
N MET A 2 9.82 -16.95 -4.64
CA MET A 2 10.39 -15.93 -5.56
C MET A 2 9.82 -15.99 -6.98
N ALA A 3 9.71 -17.18 -7.58
CA ALA A 3 9.11 -17.32 -8.91
C ALA A 3 7.66 -16.79 -8.98
N LEU A 4 6.84 -17.02 -7.94
CA LEU A 4 5.48 -16.48 -7.85
C LEU A 4 5.49 -14.96 -7.69
N THR A 5 6.37 -14.43 -6.84
CA THR A 5 6.61 -13.00 -6.65
C THR A 5 6.97 -12.33 -7.98
N ASP A 6 7.87 -12.93 -8.76
CA ASP A 6 8.33 -12.40 -10.04
C ASP A 6 7.22 -12.45 -11.10
N ILE A 7 6.40 -13.51 -11.12
CA ILE A 7 5.22 -13.60 -12.00
C ILE A 7 4.23 -12.47 -11.70
N ILE A 8 3.88 -12.25 -10.43
CA ILE A 8 2.91 -11.22 -10.05
C ILE A 8 3.44 -9.83 -10.40
N LEU A 9 4.72 -9.57 -10.16
CA LEU A 9 5.34 -8.26 -10.46
C LEU A 9 5.52 -7.98 -11.95
N THR A 10 5.41 -9.00 -12.80
CA THR A 10 5.41 -8.82 -14.26
C THR A 10 4.06 -8.27 -14.75
N ILE A 11 2.99 -8.47 -13.99
CA ILE A 11 1.65 -8.00 -14.34
C ILE A 11 1.51 -6.53 -13.91
N PRO A 12 1.16 -5.62 -14.83
CA PRO A 12 0.86 -4.24 -14.46
C PRO A 12 -0.36 -4.17 -13.51
N GLN A 13 -0.14 -3.72 -12.28
CA GLN A 13 -1.16 -3.73 -11.22
C GLN A 13 -2.41 -2.91 -11.60
N PHE A 14 -2.23 -1.70 -12.12
CA PHE A 14 -3.36 -0.83 -12.47
C PHE A 14 -4.20 -1.38 -13.65
N PRO A 15 -3.61 -1.79 -14.79
CA PRO A 15 -4.36 -2.48 -15.84
C PRO A 15 -5.12 -3.72 -15.36
N LEU A 16 -4.52 -4.54 -14.48
CA LEU A 16 -5.22 -5.69 -13.89
C LEU A 16 -6.47 -5.26 -13.13
N LEU A 17 -6.37 -4.23 -12.28
CA LEU A 17 -7.52 -3.70 -11.54
C LEU A 17 -8.60 -3.15 -12.47
N ALA A 18 -8.22 -2.44 -13.54
CA ALA A 18 -9.15 -1.89 -14.50
C ALA A 18 -9.93 -2.99 -15.24
N VAL A 19 -9.25 -4.07 -15.64
CA VAL A 19 -9.90 -5.24 -16.25
C VAL A 19 -10.82 -5.93 -15.24
N LEU A 20 -10.36 -6.15 -14.00
CA LEU A 20 -11.17 -6.77 -12.95
C LEU A 20 -12.44 -5.98 -12.66
N ALA A 21 -12.40 -4.65 -12.70
CA ALA A 21 -13.58 -3.81 -12.49
C ALA A 21 -14.69 -4.05 -13.52
N GLY A 22 -14.37 -4.58 -14.71
CA GLY A 22 -15.35 -5.00 -15.71
C GLY A 22 -16.05 -6.34 -15.41
N PHE A 23 -15.45 -7.18 -14.55
CA PHE A 23 -15.98 -8.52 -14.20
C PHE A 23 -16.56 -8.58 -12.79
N ILE A 24 -16.02 -7.80 -11.85
CA ILE A 24 -16.41 -7.82 -10.44
C ILE A 24 -16.67 -6.40 -9.93
N SER A 25 -17.63 -6.25 -9.02
CA SER A 25 -17.90 -4.96 -8.39
C SER A 25 -16.80 -4.60 -7.39
N LEU A 26 -16.07 -3.52 -7.68
CA LEU A 26 -15.05 -2.95 -6.78
C LEU A 26 -15.63 -1.84 -5.89
N SER A 27 -16.94 -1.92 -5.57
CA SER A 27 -17.66 -0.90 -4.79
C SER A 27 -17.31 -0.89 -3.30
N SER A 28 -16.93 -2.04 -2.74
CA SER A 28 -16.53 -2.15 -1.34
C SER A 28 -15.09 -1.68 -1.13
N LEU A 29 -14.92 -0.66 -0.27
CA LEU A 29 -13.60 -0.13 0.09
C LEU A 29 -12.73 -1.18 0.78
N THR A 30 -13.32 -2.02 1.62
CA THR A 30 -12.59 -3.10 2.30
C THR A 30 -12.11 -4.15 1.30
N PHE A 31 -12.96 -4.53 0.34
CA PHE A 31 -12.58 -5.47 -0.71
C PHE A 31 -11.48 -4.92 -1.60
N LEU A 32 -11.60 -3.66 -2.06
CA LEU A 32 -10.59 -2.99 -2.87
C LEU A 32 -9.26 -2.86 -2.12
N GLY A 33 -9.30 -2.50 -0.83
CA GLY A 33 -8.11 -2.40 0.02
C GLY A 33 -7.39 -3.74 0.19
N VAL A 34 -8.14 -4.82 0.44
CA VAL A 34 -7.58 -6.19 0.51
C VAL A 34 -6.95 -6.58 -0.82
N LEU A 35 -7.64 -6.33 -1.94
CA LEU A 35 -7.13 -6.65 -3.28
C LEU A 35 -5.82 -5.88 -3.58
N LEU A 36 -5.76 -4.58 -3.26
CA LEU A 36 -4.56 -3.76 -3.41
C LEU A 36 -3.42 -4.26 -2.52
N GLY A 37 -3.70 -4.69 -1.29
CA GLY A 37 -2.73 -5.33 -0.40
C GLY A 37 -2.19 -6.64 -0.98
N LEU A 38 -3.07 -7.48 -1.52
CA LEU A 38 -2.72 -8.75 -2.18
C LEU A 38 -1.95 -8.57 -3.49
N LEU A 39 -2.04 -7.42 -4.15
CA LEU A 39 -1.24 -7.13 -5.34
C LEU A 39 0.10 -6.48 -5.00
N SER A 40 0.22 -5.83 -3.83
CA SER A 40 1.42 -5.09 -3.44
C SER A 40 2.41 -5.88 -2.56
N TRP A 41 1.99 -6.97 -1.91
CA TRP A 41 2.87 -7.79 -1.07
C TRP A 41 4.16 -8.31 -1.74
N PRO A 42 4.20 -8.64 -3.05
CA PRO A 42 5.42 -9.19 -3.66
C PRO A 42 6.60 -8.22 -3.61
N SER A 43 6.33 -6.92 -3.81
CA SER A 43 7.33 -5.85 -3.73
C SER A 43 7.95 -5.77 -2.33
N LEU A 44 7.10 -5.76 -1.30
CA LEU A 44 7.54 -5.73 0.10
C LEU A 44 8.31 -7.00 0.46
N LEU A 45 7.84 -8.18 0.05
CA LEU A 45 8.51 -9.45 0.32
C LEU A 45 9.91 -9.50 -0.30
N ARG A 46 10.07 -9.08 -1.56
CA ARG A 46 11.37 -9.04 -2.24
C ARG A 46 12.35 -8.13 -1.48
N ALA A 47 11.88 -6.98 -1.04
CA ALA A 47 12.70 -6.02 -0.32
C ALA A 47 13.05 -6.44 1.11
N VAL A 48 12.08 -6.97 1.86
CA VAL A 48 12.34 -7.55 3.18
C VAL A 48 13.34 -8.70 3.06
N ARG A 49 13.23 -9.55 2.04
CA ARG A 49 14.21 -10.62 1.81
C ARG A 49 15.62 -10.07 1.56
N SER A 50 15.78 -9.02 0.76
CA SER A 50 17.12 -8.46 0.49
C SER A 50 17.74 -7.87 1.76
N GLN A 51 16.96 -7.14 2.56
CA GLN A 51 17.37 -6.60 3.85
C GLN A 51 17.72 -7.71 4.85
N ALA A 52 16.88 -8.75 4.94
CA ALA A 52 17.13 -9.90 5.82
C ALA A 52 18.41 -10.65 5.44
N LEU A 53 18.70 -10.82 4.14
CA LEU A 53 19.96 -11.42 3.68
C LEU A 53 21.17 -10.58 4.08
N SER A 54 21.06 -9.25 4.02
CA SER A 54 22.12 -8.33 4.45
C SER A 54 22.32 -8.36 5.98
N LEU A 55 21.24 -8.31 6.77
CA LEU A 55 21.33 -8.29 8.23
C LEU A 55 21.78 -9.63 8.82
N LYS A 56 21.48 -10.75 8.14
CA LYS A 56 21.93 -12.09 8.56
C LYS A 56 23.45 -12.23 8.63
N GLN A 57 24.20 -11.38 7.93
CA GLN A 57 25.67 -11.37 7.89
C GLN A 57 26.29 -10.36 8.88
N ARG A 58 25.49 -9.75 9.77
CA ARG A 58 25.97 -8.78 10.75
C ARG A 58 26.35 -9.45 12.06
N ASP A 59 27.34 -8.88 12.74
CA ASP A 59 27.93 -9.37 13.99
C ASP A 59 26.90 -9.64 15.09
N PHE A 60 25.84 -8.81 15.20
CA PHE A 60 24.79 -9.02 16.21
C PHE A 60 23.98 -10.31 15.99
N VAL A 61 23.79 -10.73 14.73
CA VAL A 61 23.11 -12.00 14.41
C VAL A 61 24.04 -13.17 14.67
N GLU A 62 25.34 -13.02 14.41
CA GLU A 62 26.33 -14.06 14.72
C GLU A 62 26.50 -14.25 16.23
N ALA A 63 26.55 -13.15 16.99
CA ALA A 63 26.57 -13.18 18.45
C ALA A 63 25.32 -13.85 19.02
N ALA A 64 24.13 -13.52 18.51
CA ALA A 64 22.89 -14.17 18.92
C ALA A 64 22.90 -15.68 18.69
N ARG A 65 23.51 -16.15 17.58
CA ARG A 65 23.67 -17.57 17.29
C ARG A 65 24.72 -18.23 18.18
N ALA A 66 25.82 -17.55 18.47
CA ALA A 66 26.86 -18.06 19.38
C ALA A 66 26.32 -18.25 20.81
N LEU A 67 25.34 -17.43 21.20
CA LEU A 67 24.60 -17.54 22.45
C LEU A 67 23.44 -18.56 22.39
N ASP A 68 23.31 -19.32 21.31
CA ASP A 68 22.23 -20.28 21.04
C ASP A 68 20.81 -19.70 21.22
N LEU A 69 20.66 -18.41 20.87
CA LEU A 69 19.36 -17.77 20.90
C LEU A 69 18.51 -18.34 19.75
N GLY A 70 17.35 -18.88 20.10
CA GLY A 70 16.47 -19.54 19.13
C GLY A 70 16.07 -18.65 17.95
N MET A 71 15.67 -19.27 16.84
CA MET A 71 15.31 -18.58 15.59
C MET A 71 14.29 -17.46 15.77
N TRP A 72 13.27 -17.67 16.63
CA TRP A 72 12.24 -16.66 16.89
C TRP A 72 12.80 -15.42 17.58
N HIS A 73 13.79 -15.59 18.47
CA HIS A 73 14.48 -14.48 19.11
C HIS A 73 15.24 -13.67 18.06
N ILE A 74 16.04 -14.34 17.24
CA ILE A 74 16.81 -13.70 16.16
C ILE A 74 15.88 -12.95 15.21
N VAL A 75 14.76 -13.55 14.80
CA VAL A 75 13.83 -12.91 13.86
C VAL A 75 13.16 -11.68 14.48
N PHE A 76 12.51 -11.81 15.63
CA PHE A 76 11.66 -10.74 16.17
C PHE A 76 12.38 -9.72 17.03
N ARG A 77 13.53 -10.06 17.60
CA ARG A 77 14.30 -9.19 18.48
C ARG A 77 15.50 -8.55 17.78
N GLU A 78 16.09 -9.26 16.82
CA GLU A 78 17.26 -8.76 16.08
C GLU A 78 16.87 -8.27 14.68
N LEU A 79 16.31 -9.11 13.81
CA LEU A 79 16.06 -8.72 12.40
C LEU A 79 14.92 -7.72 12.25
N VAL A 80 13.73 -8.03 12.77
CA VAL A 80 12.53 -7.20 12.56
C VAL A 80 12.74 -5.76 13.03
N PRO A 81 13.22 -5.48 14.26
CA PRO A 81 13.43 -4.11 14.73
C PRO A 81 14.43 -3.33 13.87
N ASN A 82 15.49 -3.98 13.39
CA ASN A 82 16.48 -3.36 12.51
C ASN A 82 15.91 -3.04 11.11
N MET A 83 14.86 -3.74 10.68
CA MET A 83 14.20 -3.53 9.39
C MET A 83 12.94 -2.67 9.49
N MET A 84 12.45 -2.37 10.69
CA MET A 84 11.21 -1.60 10.89
C MET A 84 11.19 -0.26 10.16
N PRO A 85 12.26 0.57 10.17
CA PRO A 85 12.25 1.82 9.41
C PRO A 85 11.98 1.61 7.92
N TYR A 86 12.58 0.57 7.34
CA TYR A 86 12.37 0.21 5.95
C TYR A 86 10.94 -0.27 5.68
N ILE A 87 10.40 -1.11 6.57
CA ILE A 87 9.04 -1.65 6.46
C ILE A 87 8.02 -0.51 6.52
N VAL A 88 8.19 0.44 7.45
CA VAL A 88 7.29 1.59 7.62
C VAL A 88 7.30 2.49 6.38
N VAL A 89 8.48 2.81 5.84
CA VAL A 89 8.59 3.61 4.60
C VAL A 89 7.92 2.88 3.43
N SER A 90 8.17 1.58 3.29
CA SER A 90 7.59 0.78 2.22
C SER A 90 6.06 0.69 2.34
N PHE A 91 5.54 0.60 3.56
CA PHE A 91 4.11 0.64 3.84
C PHE A 91 3.49 1.98 3.44
N ALA A 92 4.13 3.10 3.78
CA ALA A 92 3.66 4.43 3.37
C ALA A 92 3.61 4.59 1.84
N LEU A 93 4.62 4.08 1.13
CA LEU A 93 4.65 4.09 -0.34
C LEU A 93 3.55 3.19 -0.92
N ALA A 94 3.31 2.02 -0.34
CA ALA A 94 2.24 1.11 -0.76
C ALA A 94 0.85 1.73 -0.55
N MET A 95 0.61 2.38 0.60
CA MET A 95 -0.62 3.14 0.85
C MET A 95 -0.80 4.26 -0.18
N THR A 96 0.26 5.02 -0.46
CA THR A 96 0.22 6.09 -1.46
C THR A 96 -0.15 5.54 -2.84
N GLY A 97 0.47 4.44 -3.26
CA GLY A 97 0.13 3.75 -4.52
C GLY A 97 -1.31 3.24 -4.55
N ALA A 98 -1.82 2.72 -3.42
CA ALA A 98 -3.21 2.27 -3.29
C ALA A 98 -4.21 3.42 -3.45
N VAL A 99 -3.94 4.58 -2.85
CA VAL A 99 -4.76 5.79 -3.01
C VAL A 99 -4.79 6.24 -4.47
N TYR A 100 -3.64 6.26 -5.15
CA TYR A 100 -3.59 6.61 -6.57
C TYR A 100 -4.35 5.61 -7.46
N ALA A 101 -4.23 4.31 -7.18
CA ALA A 101 -4.96 3.28 -7.91
C ALA A 101 -6.47 3.44 -7.73
N GLN A 102 -6.92 3.66 -6.49
CA GLN A 102 -8.33 3.91 -6.19
C GLN A 102 -8.84 5.17 -6.91
N ALA A 103 -8.12 6.29 -6.83
CA ALA A 103 -8.47 7.53 -7.50
C ALA A 103 -8.58 7.34 -9.03
N GLY A 104 -7.62 6.63 -9.63
CA GLY A 104 -7.63 6.32 -11.06
C GLY A 104 -8.84 5.47 -11.47
N LEU A 105 -9.23 4.48 -10.67
CA LEU A 105 -10.42 3.66 -10.95
C LEU A 105 -11.71 4.48 -10.88
N VAL A 106 -11.84 5.37 -9.89
CA VAL A 106 -13.01 6.26 -9.80
C VAL A 106 -13.04 7.26 -10.96
N PHE A 107 -11.88 7.81 -11.33
CA PHE A 107 -11.76 8.71 -12.48
C PHE A 107 -12.21 8.05 -13.79
N LEU A 108 -11.89 6.78 -13.99
CA LEU A 108 -12.33 5.99 -15.15
C LEU A 108 -13.79 5.53 -15.06
N GLY A 109 -14.51 5.83 -13.97
CA GLY A 109 -15.89 5.38 -13.75
C GLY A 109 -16.02 3.88 -13.45
N LEU A 110 -14.92 3.22 -13.09
CA LEU A 110 -14.87 1.77 -12.82
C LEU A 110 -15.21 1.42 -11.36
N VAL A 111 -15.20 2.41 -10.48
CA VAL A 111 -15.61 2.30 -9.07
C VAL A 111 -16.63 3.41 -8.81
N PRO A 112 -17.74 3.11 -8.10
CA PRO A 112 -18.77 4.12 -7.81
C PRO A 112 -18.19 5.29 -7.01
N ILE A 113 -18.69 6.48 -7.31
CA ILE A 113 -18.45 7.69 -6.54
C ILE A 113 -19.13 7.51 -5.17
N SER A 114 -18.32 7.47 -4.11
CA SER A 114 -18.80 7.51 -2.71
C SER A 114 -18.45 8.86 -2.07
N ALA A 115 -19.36 9.37 -1.24
CA ALA A 115 -19.11 10.57 -0.43
C ALA A 115 -18.01 10.35 0.62
N ASP A 116 -17.73 9.10 0.98
CA ASP A 116 -16.70 8.75 1.98
C ASP A 116 -15.27 8.71 1.37
N ASN A 117 -15.11 9.10 0.10
CA ASN A 117 -13.83 9.14 -0.59
C ASN A 117 -13.36 10.58 -0.78
N TRP A 118 -12.30 10.96 -0.07
CA TRP A 118 -11.75 12.31 -0.13
C TRP A 118 -11.22 12.71 -1.51
N SER A 119 -10.72 11.77 -2.31
CA SER A 119 -10.28 12.06 -3.67
C SER A 119 -11.46 12.53 -4.52
N VAL A 120 -12.60 11.86 -4.37
CA VAL A 120 -13.85 12.24 -5.03
C VAL A 120 -14.35 13.57 -4.50
N MET A 121 -14.36 13.77 -3.18
CA MET A 121 -14.82 15.03 -2.58
C MET A 121 -14.01 16.23 -3.10
N THR A 122 -12.67 16.09 -3.13
CA THR A 122 -11.76 17.12 -3.64
C THR A 122 -11.99 17.36 -5.13
N GLN A 123 -12.18 16.30 -5.93
CA GLN A 123 -12.45 16.45 -7.35
C GLN A 123 -13.82 17.10 -7.62
N LEU A 124 -14.86 16.74 -6.87
CA LEU A 124 -16.18 17.37 -6.97
C LEU A 124 -16.13 18.84 -6.55
N ALA A 125 -15.38 19.16 -5.49
CA ALA A 125 -15.16 20.54 -5.06
C ALA A 125 -14.46 21.35 -6.16
N TRP A 126 -13.43 20.78 -6.80
CA TRP A 126 -12.76 21.39 -7.94
C TRP A 126 -13.72 21.64 -9.11
N VAL A 127 -14.43 20.60 -9.57
CA VAL A 127 -15.35 20.68 -10.72
C VAL A 127 -16.51 21.65 -10.47
N ARG A 128 -16.97 21.77 -9.23
CA ARG A 128 -18.05 22.70 -8.84
C ARG A 128 -17.56 24.12 -8.56
N GLY A 129 -16.26 24.40 -8.69
CA GLY A 129 -15.69 25.73 -8.47
C GLY A 129 -15.72 26.15 -6.99
N ALA A 130 -15.58 25.21 -6.06
CA ALA A 130 -15.58 25.48 -4.61
C ALA A 130 -14.53 26.53 -4.18
N ILE A 131 -13.48 26.73 -4.97
CA ILE A 131 -12.46 27.77 -4.75
C ILE A 131 -13.01 29.20 -4.94
N PHE A 132 -14.13 29.37 -5.65
CA PHE A 132 -14.71 30.67 -5.95
C PHE A 132 -15.80 31.09 -4.95
N TYR A 133 -16.26 30.19 -4.09
CA TYR A 133 -17.29 30.49 -3.09
C TYR A 133 -16.70 30.47 -1.68
N LYS A 134 -17.02 31.50 -0.89
CA LYS A 134 -16.50 31.67 0.48
C LYS A 134 -17.00 30.60 1.44
N ASP A 135 -18.21 30.09 1.20
CA ASP A 135 -18.86 29.12 2.10
C ASP A 135 -18.43 27.67 1.87
N SER A 136 -17.67 27.39 0.80
CA SER A 136 -17.19 26.05 0.45
C SER A 136 -15.83 25.68 1.05
N VAL A 137 -15.31 26.47 1.98
CA VAL A 137 -14.12 26.14 2.79
C VAL A 137 -14.25 24.76 3.44
N TRP A 138 -15.45 24.36 3.84
CA TRP A 138 -15.72 23.05 4.44
C TRP A 138 -15.44 21.88 3.49
N TYR A 139 -15.59 22.02 2.17
CA TYR A 139 -15.26 20.96 1.22
C TYR A 139 -13.75 20.71 1.11
N ILE A 140 -12.94 21.74 1.35
CA ILE A 140 -11.47 21.66 1.35
C ILE A 140 -10.96 21.15 2.71
N MET A 141 -11.65 21.52 3.79
CA MET A 141 -11.30 21.16 5.18
C MET A 141 -11.85 19.79 5.62
N ALA A 142 -12.85 19.24 4.94
CA ALA A 142 -13.47 17.96 5.25
C ALA A 142 -12.49 16.76 5.42
N PRO A 143 -11.31 16.71 4.78
CA PRO A 143 -10.33 15.65 5.04
C PRO A 143 -9.59 15.79 6.38
N ILE A 144 -9.65 16.97 7.03
CA ILE A 144 -8.89 17.32 8.24
C ILE A 144 -9.81 17.32 9.49
N LEU A 145 -11.13 17.41 9.30
CA LEU A 145 -12.16 17.43 10.35
C LEU A 145 -12.76 16.03 10.56
#